data_AF-A0A957QS68-F1
#
_entry.id   AF-A0A957QS68-F1
#
_cell.length_a   1.000
_cell.length_b   1.000
_cell.length_c   1.000
_cell.angle_alpha   90.00
_cell.angle_beta   90.00
_cell.angle_gamma   90.00
#
_symmetry.space_group_name_H-M   'P 1'
#
loop_
_entity.id
_entity.type
_entity.pdbx_description
1 polymer ?
#
loop_
_entity_poly.entity_id
_entity_poly.type
_entity_poly.pdbx_seq_one_letter_code
_entity_poly.pdbx_strand_id
1 'polypeptide(L)'
;MVHPDYWGRGIGRRLMAHALQLADDWLNLARVELGVFANNPRAIRLYEGMGFRENGRRDLGAYGPDGWLTEILMTRRRPELPTDWQGPLPVLEPVEPVPLSGAITIRPLAEADLDAVYDLWL
;
A
#
# COMPACT_ATOMS: atom_id res chain seq x y z
N MET A 1 4.15 -7.31 4.70
CA MET A 1 4.26 -6.63 6.02
C MET A 1 5.74 -6.42 6.35
N VAL A 2 6.08 -5.53 7.28
CA VAL A 2 7.46 -5.36 7.77
C VAL A 2 7.50 -5.86 9.20
N HIS A 3 8.51 -6.65 9.57
CA HIS A 3 8.64 -7.18 10.93
C HIS A 3 8.77 -6.04 11.97
N PRO A 4 8.12 -6.13 13.15
CA PRO A 4 8.08 -5.06 14.16
C PRO A 4 9.44 -4.46 14.54
N ASP A 5 10.47 -5.30 14.73
CA ASP A 5 11.85 -4.89 15.05
C ASP A 5 12.47 -3.91 14.04
N TYR A 6 11.91 -3.82 12.85
CA TYR A 6 12.39 -2.99 11.74
C TYR A 6 11.46 -1.81 11.43
N TRP A 7 10.40 -1.59 12.21
CA TRP A 7 9.55 -0.41 12.07
C TRP A 7 10.32 0.89 12.37
N GLY A 8 9.85 2.01 11.83
CA GLY A 8 10.51 3.31 12.03
C GLY A 8 11.71 3.56 11.12
N ARG A 9 12.22 2.54 10.42
CA ARG A 9 13.43 2.63 9.59
C ARG A 9 13.17 2.98 8.12
N GLY A 10 11.96 3.43 7.78
CA GLY A 10 11.59 3.79 6.40
C GLY A 10 11.41 2.61 5.43
N ILE A 11 11.50 1.36 5.89
CA ILE A 11 11.40 0.16 5.02
C ILE A 11 10.05 0.08 4.31
N GLY A 12 8.93 0.27 5.02
CA GLY A 12 7.60 0.27 4.41
C GLY A 12 7.45 1.34 3.33
N ARG A 13 8.08 2.51 3.52
CA ARG A 13 8.10 3.57 2.51
C ARG A 13 8.84 3.14 1.24
N ARG A 14 10.02 2.52 1.39
CA ARG A 14 10.83 2.02 0.27
C ARG A 14 10.10 0.93 -0.51
N LEU A 15 9.48 -0.01 0.20
CA LEU A 15 8.69 -1.09 -0.41
C LEU A 15 7.50 -0.54 -1.19
N MET A 16 6.72 0.38 -0.60
CA MET A 16 5.56 0.95 -1.27
C MET A 16 5.97 1.85 -2.46
N ALA A 17 7.03 2.64 -2.34
CA ALA A 17 7.53 3.44 -3.46
C ALA A 17 7.93 2.58 -4.66
N HIS A 18 8.59 1.45 -4.42
CA HIS A 18 8.94 0.51 -5.48
C HIS A 18 7.69 -0.19 -6.07
N ALA A 19 6.71 -0.55 -5.24
CA ALA A 19 5.45 -1.10 -5.72
C ALA A 19 4.68 -0.10 -6.63
N LEU A 20 4.68 1.18 -6.28
CA LEU A 20 4.08 2.22 -7.11
C LEU A 20 4.85 2.45 -8.41
N GLN A 21 6.18 2.41 -8.37
CA GLN A 21 7.01 2.45 -9.58
C GLN A 21 6.67 1.29 -10.52
N LEU A 22 6.56 0.07 -10.00
CA LEU A 22 6.13 -1.09 -10.79
C LEU A 22 4.75 -0.89 -11.41
N ALA A 23 3.80 -0.38 -10.62
CA ALA A 23 2.44 -0.12 -11.07
C ALA A 23 2.38 0.90 -12.21
N ASP A 24 3.08 2.03 -12.05
CA ASP A 24 3.06 3.12 -13.01
C ASP A 24 3.90 2.77 -14.26
N ASP A 25 5.14 2.34 -14.07
CA ASP A 25 6.14 2.32 -15.14
C ASP A 25 6.20 1.00 -15.91
N TRP A 26 5.90 -0.13 -15.27
CA TRP A 26 5.98 -1.44 -15.92
C TRP A 26 4.60 -2.03 -16.25
N LEU A 27 3.68 -1.99 -15.29
CA LEU A 27 2.36 -2.60 -15.42
C LEU A 27 1.33 -1.69 -16.10
N ASN A 28 1.67 -0.41 -16.31
CA ASN A 28 0.80 0.61 -16.89
C ASN A 28 -0.58 0.70 -16.21
N LEU A 29 -0.62 0.63 -14.88
CA LEU A 29 -1.85 0.71 -14.12
C LEU A 29 -2.30 2.16 -13.99
N ALA A 30 -3.60 2.41 -14.22
CA ALA A 30 -4.17 3.74 -14.03
C ALA A 30 -4.43 4.10 -12.56
N ARG A 31 -4.58 3.07 -11.72
CA ARG A 31 -5.06 3.20 -10.34
C ARG A 31 -4.55 2.06 -9.49
N VAL A 32 -4.12 2.40 -8.27
CA VAL A 32 -3.80 1.45 -7.20
C VAL A 32 -4.75 1.71 -6.03
N GLU A 33 -5.26 0.63 -5.43
CA GLU A 33 -6.13 0.67 -4.26
C GLU A 33 -5.54 -0.17 -3.13
N LEU A 34 -5.75 0.27 -1.90
CA LEU A 34 -5.39 -0.45 -0.69
C LEU A 34 -6.46 -0.28 0.38
N GLY A 35 -6.51 -1.24 1.30
CA GLY A 35 -7.25 -1.14 2.56
C GLY A 35 -6.30 -0.83 3.71
N VAL A 36 -6.74 0.03 4.64
CA VAL A 36 -6.02 0.32 5.88
C VAL A 36 -7.01 0.49 7.02
N PHE A 37 -6.69 -0.02 8.22
CA PHE A 37 -7.56 0.21 9.37
C PHE A 37 -7.63 1.68 9.78
N ALA A 38 -8.84 2.12 10.13
CA ALA A 38 -9.10 3.50 10.56
C ALA A 38 -8.31 3.90 11.82
N ASN A 39 -7.97 2.94 12.68
CA ASN A 39 -7.15 3.16 13.87
C ASN A 39 -5.63 3.14 13.60
N ASN A 40 -5.18 3.10 12.34
CA ASN A 40 -3.75 3.13 11.99
C ASN A 40 -3.34 4.48 11.35
N PRO A 41 -3.29 5.58 12.12
CA PRO A 41 -3.02 6.92 11.59
C PRO A 41 -1.60 7.04 11.03
N ARG A 42 -0.68 6.16 11.44
CA ARG A 42 0.69 6.11 10.89
C ARG A 42 0.71 5.62 9.45
N ALA A 43 -0.01 4.53 9.15
CA ALA A 43 -0.12 4.00 7.81
C ALA A 43 -0.90 4.95 6.90
N ILE A 44 -2.00 5.52 7.41
CA ILE A 44 -2.80 6.52 6.67
C ILE A 44 -1.91 7.69 6.20
N ARG A 45 -1.17 8.34 7.11
CA ARG A 45 -0.25 9.44 6.76
C ARG A 45 0.84 9.02 5.77
N LEU A 46 1.34 7.78 5.86
CA LEU A 46 2.31 7.26 4.90
C LEU A 46 1.71 7.20 3.49
N TYR A 47 0.49 6.67 3.37
CA TYR A 47 -0.19 6.53 2.08
C TYR A 47 -0.62 7.88 1.51
N GLU A 48 -1.15 8.79 2.33
CA GLU A 48 -1.46 10.17 1.92
C GLU A 48 -0.22 10.88 1.35
N GLY A 49 0.93 10.75 2.02
CA GLY A 49 2.20 11.30 1.54
C GLY A 49 2.71 10.68 0.23
N MET A 50 2.12 9.58 -0.24
CA MET A 50 2.41 8.92 -1.53
C MET A 50 1.35 9.21 -2.60
N GLY A 51 0.38 10.08 -2.30
CA GLY A 51 -0.67 10.49 -3.24
C GLY A 51 -1.93 9.61 -3.18
N PHE A 52 -2.06 8.72 -2.20
CA PHE A 52 -3.33 8.05 -1.94
C PHE A 52 -4.33 9.03 -1.31
N ARG A 53 -5.62 8.81 -1.58
CA ARG A 53 -6.73 9.52 -0.97
C ARG A 53 -7.80 8.51 -0.55
N GLU A 54 -8.47 8.78 0.56
CA GLU A 54 -9.64 7.99 0.97
C GLU A 54 -10.72 8.03 -0.13
N ASN A 55 -11.23 6.87 -0.53
CA ASN A 55 -12.33 6.74 -1.48
C ASN A 55 -13.58 6.04 -0.89
N GLY A 56 -13.46 5.47 0.31
CA GLY A 56 -14.57 4.82 1.00
C GLY A 56 -14.16 4.21 2.34
N ARG A 57 -15.16 3.76 3.09
CA ARG A 57 -14.99 3.02 4.35
C ARG A 57 -15.87 1.79 4.37
N ARG A 58 -15.35 0.72 4.95
CA ARG A 58 -16.02 -0.57 5.11
C ARG A 58 -16.01 -0.96 6.59
N ASP A 59 -17.20 -1.09 7.17
CA ASP A 59 -17.38 -1.77 8.44
C ASP A 59 -17.11 -3.27 8.23
N LEU A 60 -16.17 -3.82 9.00
CA LEU A 60 -15.77 -5.22 8.86
C LEU A 60 -16.65 -6.17 9.69
N GLY A 61 -17.58 -5.65 10.50
CA GLY A 61 -18.39 -6.47 11.41
C GLY A 61 -17.56 -7.21 12.46
N ALA A 62 -16.34 -6.74 12.71
CA ALA A 62 -15.40 -7.32 13.68
C ALA A 62 -15.12 -6.31 14.79
N TYR A 63 -14.90 -6.80 16.01
CA TYR A 63 -14.64 -5.97 17.19
C TYR A 63 -13.22 -6.21 17.68
N GLY A 64 -12.42 -5.15 17.78
CA GLY A 64 -11.06 -5.16 18.31
C GLY A 64 -10.96 -4.39 19.63
N PRO A 65 -9.74 -4.20 20.17
CA PRO A 65 -9.52 -3.52 21.44
C PRO A 65 -10.09 -2.09 21.48
N ASP A 66 -10.05 -1.41 20.34
CA ASP A 66 -10.49 -0.01 20.19
C ASP A 66 -11.94 0.11 19.71
N GLY A 67 -12.69 -1.00 19.65
CA GLY A 67 -14.08 -1.04 19.19
C GLY A 67 -14.27 -1.66 17.80
N TRP A 68 -15.33 -1.26 17.10
CA TRP A 68 -15.66 -1.79 15.77
C TRP A 68 -14.56 -1.48 14.75
N LEU A 69 -14.07 -2.54 14.09
CA LEU A 69 -13.03 -2.43 13.08
C LEU A 69 -13.61 -1.88 11.77
N THR A 70 -13.08 -0.72 11.38
CA THR A 70 -13.39 -0.08 10.10
C THR A 70 -12.13 -0.09 9.24
N GLU A 71 -12.28 -0.56 8.01
CA GLU A 71 -11.28 -0.40 6.96
C GLU A 71 -11.58 0.86 6.15
N ILE A 72 -10.56 1.68 5.94
CA ILE A 72 -10.55 2.78 4.99
C ILE A 72 -9.97 2.24 3.69
N LEU A 73 -10.74 2.38 2.61
CA LEU A 73 -10.25 2.16 1.25
C LEU A 73 -9.57 3.44 0.77
N MET A 74 -8.36 3.30 0.26
CA MET A 74 -7.59 4.42 -0.27
C MET A 74 -7.16 4.13 -1.70
N THR A 75 -7.21 5.16 -2.53
CA THR A 75 -6.89 5.12 -3.95
C THR A 75 -5.79 6.10 -4.29
N ARG A 76 -4.81 5.66 -5.07
CA ARG A 76 -3.90 6.54 -5.81
C ARG A 76 -4.17 6.38 -7.31
N ARG A 77 -4.45 7.49 -8.00
CA ARG A 77 -4.41 7.54 -9.47
C ARG A 77 -2.99 7.82 -9.94
N ARG A 78 -2.61 7.22 -11.07
CA ARG A 78 -1.35 7.55 -11.73
C ARG A 78 -1.32 9.04 -12.08
N PRO A 79 -0.32 9.82 -11.60
CA PRO A 79 -0.30 11.28 -11.75
C PRO A 79 -0.20 11.77 -13.20
N GLU A 80 0.43 10.99 -14.07
CA GLU A 80 0.66 11.37 -15.48
C GLU A 80 -0.57 11.17 -16.37
N LEU A 81 -1.60 10.46 -15.88
CA LEU A 81 -2.81 10.22 -16.66
C LEU A 81 -3.76 11.43 -16.59
N PRO A 82 -4.36 11.85 -17.72
CA PRO A 82 -5.30 12.96 -17.71
C PRO A 82 -6.54 12.64 -16.86
N THR A 83 -7.05 13.66 -16.17
CA THR A 83 -8.20 13.51 -15.27
C THR A 83 -9.55 13.53 -15.98
N ASP A 84 -9.61 14.19 -17.13
CA ASP A 84 -10.78 14.51 -17.96
C ASP A 84 -10.90 13.63 -19.22
N TRP A 85 -10.25 12.47 -19.15
CA TRP A 85 -9.93 11.69 -20.32
C TRP A 85 -11.14 10.89 -20.87
N GLN A 86 -11.23 10.77 -22.20
CA GLN A 86 -12.41 10.24 -22.91
C GLN A 86 -12.17 9.04 -23.87
N GLY A 87 -10.97 8.43 -23.97
CA GLY A 87 -10.82 7.15 -24.72
C GLY A 87 -9.39 6.59 -24.83
N PRO A 88 -9.20 5.30 -25.17
CA PRO A 88 -8.39 4.20 -24.53
C PRO A 88 -6.99 4.54 -23.97
N LEU A 89 -6.63 4.03 -22.75
CA LEU A 89 -5.51 4.52 -21.92
C LEU A 89 -4.23 4.59 -22.75
N PRO A 90 -3.44 5.68 -22.67
CA PRO A 90 -2.18 5.71 -23.39
C PRO A 90 -1.35 4.52 -22.92
N VAL A 91 -0.95 3.67 -23.86
CA VAL A 91 0.02 2.61 -23.60
C VAL A 91 1.37 3.31 -23.58
N LEU A 92 1.88 3.56 -22.39
CA LEU A 92 3.25 4.03 -22.24
C LEU A 92 4.21 2.86 -22.47
N GLU A 93 5.39 3.16 -23.00
CA GLU A 93 6.44 2.16 -23.13
C GLU A 93 6.81 1.64 -21.73
N PRO A 94 6.73 0.31 -21.49
CA PRO A 94 7.05 -0.24 -20.19
C PRO A 94 8.53 0.00 -19.88
N VAL A 95 8.81 0.59 -18.72
CA VAL A 95 10.17 0.69 -18.20
C VAL A 95 10.40 -0.49 -17.26
N GLU A 96 11.37 -1.34 -17.60
CA GLU A 96 11.73 -2.47 -16.75
C GLU A 96 12.15 -1.94 -15.36
N PRO A 97 11.60 -2.50 -14.27
CA PRO A 97 11.85 -1.95 -12.95
C PRO A 97 13.28 -2.18 -12.52
N VAL A 98 13.87 -1.16 -11.90
CA VAL A 98 15.15 -1.31 -11.21
C VAL A 98 14.91 -2.13 -9.94
N PRO A 99 15.55 -3.31 -9.76
CA PRO A 99 15.34 -4.12 -8.57
C PRO A 99 15.62 -3.33 -7.28
N LEU A 100 14.82 -3.57 -6.25
CA LEU A 100 15.12 -3.08 -4.90
C LEU A 100 16.52 -3.54 -4.50
N SER A 101 17.44 -2.59 -4.35
CA SER A 101 18.82 -2.86 -3.93
C SER A 101 19.01 -2.65 -2.41
N GLY A 102 19.98 -3.37 -1.83
CA GLY A 102 20.40 -3.24 -0.43
C GLY A 102 19.86 -4.31 0.53
N ALA A 103 19.91 -4.01 1.84
CA ALA A 103 19.65 -4.96 2.94
C ALA A 103 18.16 -5.30 3.21
N ILE A 104 17.31 -5.35 2.17
CA ILE A 104 15.91 -5.79 2.32
C ILE A 104 15.79 -7.19 1.70
N THR A 105 15.45 -8.17 2.53
CA THR A 105 15.13 -9.53 2.07
C THR A 105 13.61 -9.71 2.08
N ILE A 106 13.03 -10.01 0.93
CA ILE A 106 11.63 -10.42 0.80
C ILE A 106 11.60 -11.94 0.73
N ARG A 107 10.86 -12.58 1.64
CA ARG A 107 10.67 -14.04 1.68
C ARG A 107 9.19 -14.37 1.87
N PRO A 108 8.75 -15.59 1.52
CA PRO A 108 7.42 -16.06 1.87
C PRO A 108 7.15 -15.93 3.38
N LEU A 109 5.88 -15.69 3.71
CA LEU A 109 5.40 -15.69 5.09
C LEU A 109 5.59 -17.10 5.67
N ALA A 110 6.22 -17.19 6.83
CA ALA A 110 6.39 -18.42 7.58
C ALA A 110 5.47 -18.45 8.79
N GLU A 111 5.24 -19.63 9.37
CA GLU A 111 4.42 -19.80 10.56
C GLU A 111 4.91 -18.95 11.74
N ALA A 112 6.24 -18.85 11.91
CA ALA A 112 6.86 -18.00 12.93
C ALA A 112 6.58 -16.49 12.77
N ASP A 113 6.08 -16.04 11.62
CA ASP A 113 5.69 -14.64 11.41
C ASP A 113 4.23 -14.38 11.82
N LEU A 114 3.44 -15.43 12.07
CA LEU A 114 1.99 -15.31 12.31
C LEU A 114 1.67 -14.50 13.56
N ASP A 115 2.45 -14.63 14.62
CA ASP A 115 2.25 -13.85 15.86
C ASP A 115 2.28 -12.35 15.56
N ALA A 116 3.28 -11.90 14.78
CA ALA A 116 3.37 -10.51 14.36
C ALA A 116 2.23 -10.09 13.40
N VAL A 117 1.61 -11.03 12.70
CA VAL A 117 0.39 -10.77 11.93
C VAL A 117 -0.77 -10.59 12.92
N TYR A 118 -1.02 -11.54 13.80
CA TYR A 118 -2.14 -11.53 14.76
C TYR A 118 -2.11 -10.34 15.72
N ASP A 119 -0.93 -9.94 16.20
CA ASP A 119 -0.71 -8.78 17.07
C ASP A 119 -1.02 -7.44 16.40
N LEU A 120 -1.23 -7.43 15.07
CA LEU A 120 -1.72 -6.26 14.33
C LEU A 120 -3.24 -6.26 14.12
N TRP A 121 -3.92 -7.39 14.37
CA TRP A 121 -5.38 -7.53 14.29
C TRP A 121 -6.06 -7.53 15.67
N LEU A 122 -5.31 -7.78 16.75
CA LEU A 122 -5.71 -7.76 18.15
C LEU A 122 -5.02 -6.64 18.94
#